data_AF-A0A8I0FE74-F1
#
_entry.id   AF-A0A8I0FE74-F1
#
_cell.length_a   1.000
_cell.length_b   1.000
_cell.length_c   1.000
_cell.angle_alpha   90.00
_cell.angle_beta   90.00
_cell.angle_gamma   90.00
#
_symmetry.space_group_name_H-M   'P 1'
#
loop_
_entity.id
_entity.type
_entity.pdbx_description
1 polymer ?
#
loop_
_entity_poly.entity_id
_entity_poly.type
_entity_poly.pdbx_seq_one_letter_code
_entity_poly.pdbx_strand_id
1 'polypeptide(L)'
;MDYQKWKELFDNINDYISSNQDISHQKIIDQIKEKLAEIHLETYLEWKRAEFKINYLLPFQGENIDNRYTLLYIAACYGFENIVRALLEGGAKVNVADNVSGATALHFAARNGHVELVRVLLANKACVNAIDYINGATPLHFVAQNGHVELVKILLENEADANARDDKYGVTPLHVAAENGYSGVVSALLEKNASVNSTDNKYGATPLHCAAGKGYTEVVKILLDKKANVRATDKNIATSLHYAAKNGHIAIVSALLEKEAEVDVLDKDGATPLHWAAKNGHIAVVSVLLENGANAFFKTKHGQTPRDLAANSKIKRLLNKSGEKEGHTILVIMGCATFFLVVTFALTIWRNKLTFIERFTGSAIVVAVTAVTALVVGLKYNKSQPSTQVNGMHVVGVRYNPRSSEVSMV
;
A
#
# COMPACT_ATOMS: atom_id res chain seq x y z
N MET A 1 0.97 25.20 -34.27
CA MET A 1 -0.31 24.46 -34.22
C MET A 1 -0.55 23.86 -32.85
N ASP A 2 -1.74 24.08 -32.29
CA ASP A 2 -2.15 23.56 -30.97
C ASP A 2 -2.79 22.15 -31.04
N TYR A 3 -3.18 21.62 -29.88
CA TYR A 3 -3.78 20.29 -29.73
C TYR A 3 -5.11 20.14 -30.46
N GLN A 4 -5.98 21.15 -30.44
CA GLN A 4 -7.29 21.01 -31.08
C GLN A 4 -7.18 20.97 -32.60
N LYS A 5 -6.28 21.77 -33.18
CA LYS A 5 -6.05 21.77 -34.63
C LYS A 5 -5.44 20.46 -35.14
N TRP A 6 -4.52 19.86 -34.37
CA TRP A 6 -3.98 18.53 -34.72
C TRP A 6 -5.07 17.45 -34.66
N LYS A 7 -5.93 17.50 -33.64
CA LYS A 7 -7.07 16.59 -33.54
C LYS A 7 -8.01 16.73 -34.74
N GLU A 8 -8.41 17.96 -35.06
CA GLU A 8 -9.30 18.26 -36.19
C GLU A 8 -8.71 17.79 -37.52
N LEU A 9 -7.41 18.01 -37.75
CA LEU A 9 -6.72 17.50 -38.93
C LEU A 9 -6.84 15.99 -39.05
N PHE A 10 -6.55 15.25 -37.96
CA PHE A 10 -6.59 13.80 -37.99
C PHE A 10 -8.00 13.22 -38.00
N ASP A 11 -8.98 13.87 -37.35
CA ASP A 11 -10.39 13.50 -37.45
C ASP A 11 -10.85 13.55 -38.92
N ASN A 12 -10.58 14.65 -39.62
CA ASN A 12 -10.93 14.81 -41.03
C ASN A 12 -10.31 13.72 -41.92
N ILE A 13 -9.06 13.35 -41.64
CA ILE A 13 -8.36 12.29 -42.38
C ILE A 13 -8.94 10.92 -42.02
N ASN A 14 -9.30 10.70 -40.76
CA ASN A 14 -9.90 9.45 -40.31
C ASN A 14 -11.31 9.24 -40.89
N ASP A 15 -12.10 10.30 -41.02
CA ASP A 15 -13.41 10.28 -41.70
C ASP A 15 -13.25 9.98 -43.19
N TYR A 16 -12.23 10.57 -43.83
CA TYR A 16 -11.85 10.26 -45.21
C TYR A 16 -11.44 8.78 -45.36
N ILE A 17 -10.66 8.25 -44.42
CA ILE A 17 -10.25 6.83 -44.41
C ILE A 17 -11.49 5.93 -44.29
N SER A 18 -12.39 6.25 -43.37
CA SER A 18 -13.60 5.45 -43.12
C SER A 18 -14.56 5.43 -44.32
N SER A 19 -14.53 6.49 -45.14
CA SER A 19 -15.42 6.65 -46.30
C SER A 19 -14.90 5.98 -47.58
N ASN A 20 -13.65 5.53 -47.63
CA ASN A 20 -13.06 4.93 -48.82
C ASN A 20 -12.39 3.59 -48.47
N GLN A 21 -12.89 2.48 -49.02
CA GLN A 21 -12.26 1.17 -48.88
C GLN A 21 -10.90 1.17 -49.63
N ASP A 22 -9.88 0.53 -49.03
CA ASP A 22 -8.52 0.35 -49.58
C ASP A 22 -7.72 1.62 -49.89
N ILE A 23 -7.63 2.56 -48.94
CA ILE A 23 -6.66 3.65 -49.04
C ILE A 23 -5.25 3.15 -48.66
N SER A 24 -4.31 3.30 -49.60
CA SER A 24 -2.89 3.04 -49.31
C SER A 24 -2.33 3.99 -48.24
N HIS A 25 -1.42 3.49 -47.41
CA HIS A 25 -0.77 4.29 -46.36
C HIS A 25 -0.03 5.52 -46.90
N GLN A 26 0.56 5.44 -48.10
CA GLN A 26 1.19 6.59 -48.75
C GLN A 26 0.18 7.72 -49.00
N LYS A 27 -1.03 7.37 -49.46
CA LYS A 27 -2.11 8.33 -49.68
C LYS A 27 -2.56 8.99 -48.37
N ILE A 28 -2.55 8.29 -47.24
CA ILE A 28 -2.82 8.88 -45.92
C ILE A 28 -1.75 9.94 -45.59
N ILE A 29 -0.47 9.63 -45.79
CA ILE A 29 0.62 10.60 -45.56
C ILE A 29 0.47 11.83 -46.46
N ASP A 30 0.08 11.64 -47.73
CA ASP A 30 -0.13 12.75 -48.65
C ASP A 30 -1.35 13.60 -48.27
N GLN A 31 -2.44 13.00 -47.79
CA GLN A 31 -3.57 13.72 -47.20
C GLN A 31 -3.18 14.53 -45.96
N ILE A 32 -2.30 14.01 -45.10
CA ILE A 32 -1.75 14.77 -43.96
C ILE A 32 -1.02 16.02 -44.47
N LYS A 33 -0.17 15.89 -45.50
CA LYS A 33 0.56 17.03 -46.08
C LYS A 33 -0.39 18.08 -46.67
N GLU A 34 -1.36 17.65 -47.47
CA GLU A 34 -2.35 18.52 -48.11
C GLU A 34 -3.17 19.29 -47.06
N LYS A 35 -3.75 18.59 -46.09
CA LYS A 35 -4.55 19.23 -45.03
C LYS A 35 -3.71 20.13 -44.14
N LEU A 36 -2.48 19.75 -43.81
CA LEU A 36 -1.59 20.61 -43.02
C LEU A 36 -1.26 21.92 -43.76
N ALA A 37 -1.09 21.87 -45.09
CA ALA A 37 -0.86 23.07 -45.92
C ALA A 37 -2.07 24.02 -45.91
N GLU A 38 -3.29 23.48 -45.85
CA GLU A 38 -4.53 24.25 -45.77
C GLU A 38 -4.73 24.89 -44.39
N ILE A 39 -4.60 24.12 -43.30
CA ILE A 39 -4.98 24.58 -41.96
C ILE A 39 -3.88 25.33 -41.23
N HIS A 40 -2.61 25.04 -41.53
CA HIS A 40 -1.47 25.59 -40.81
C HIS A 40 -0.19 25.64 -41.66
N LEU A 41 -0.18 26.55 -42.63
CA LEU A 41 0.88 26.74 -43.62
C LEU A 41 2.30 26.80 -43.04
N GLU A 42 2.50 27.45 -41.88
CA GLU A 42 3.83 27.59 -41.26
C GLU A 42 4.47 26.23 -40.89
N THR A 43 3.75 25.41 -40.12
CA THR A 43 4.16 24.04 -39.77
C THR A 43 4.34 23.15 -41.01
N TYR A 44 3.49 23.31 -42.04
CA TYR A 44 3.70 22.62 -43.32
C TYR A 44 5.02 23.04 -43.99
N LEU A 45 5.31 24.34 -44.06
CA LEU A 45 6.55 24.86 -44.67
C LEU A 45 7.79 24.46 -43.87
N GLU A 46 7.72 24.35 -42.55
CA GLU A 46 8.79 23.80 -41.72
C GLU A 46 9.05 22.33 -42.01
N TRP A 47 8.00 21.50 -42.06
CA TRP A 47 8.14 20.09 -42.38
C TRP A 47 8.63 19.89 -43.82
N LYS A 48 8.17 20.73 -44.77
CA LYS A 48 8.66 20.78 -46.15
C LYS A 48 10.15 21.15 -46.22
N ARG A 49 10.61 22.14 -45.44
CA ARG A 49 12.05 22.48 -45.32
C ARG A 49 12.88 21.32 -44.76
N ALA A 50 12.26 20.47 -43.94
CA ALA A 50 12.86 19.22 -43.47
C ALA A 50 12.62 18.03 -44.43
N GLU A 51 12.24 18.29 -45.70
CA GLU A 51 12.02 17.30 -46.74
C GLU A 51 10.94 16.26 -46.39
N PHE A 52 9.94 16.65 -45.59
CA PHE A 52 8.89 15.78 -45.09
C PHE A 52 9.40 14.50 -44.38
N LYS A 53 10.56 14.58 -43.71
CA LYS A 53 11.07 13.47 -42.90
C LYS A 53 9.99 12.99 -41.93
N ILE A 54 9.63 11.70 -42.00
CA ILE A 54 8.51 11.13 -41.24
C ILE A 54 8.68 11.24 -39.71
N ASN A 55 9.95 11.23 -39.27
CA ASN A 55 10.35 11.34 -37.86
C ASN A 55 10.66 12.80 -37.45
N TYR A 56 10.25 13.78 -38.25
CA TYR A 56 10.44 15.18 -37.93
C TYR A 56 9.67 15.55 -36.65
N LEU A 57 10.34 16.29 -35.77
CA LEU A 57 9.77 16.79 -34.53
C LEU A 57 9.08 18.13 -34.82
N LEU A 58 7.77 18.05 -35.04
CA LEU A 58 6.91 19.18 -35.37
C LEU A 58 6.74 20.06 -34.13
N PRO A 59 6.89 21.38 -34.26
CA PRO A 59 6.65 22.28 -33.14
C PRO A 59 5.17 22.29 -32.80
N PHE A 60 4.93 22.27 -31.50
CA PHE A 60 3.61 22.18 -30.94
C PHE A 60 3.37 23.41 -30.07
N GLN A 61 2.39 24.23 -30.46
CA GLN A 61 2.06 25.43 -29.71
C GLN A 61 1.23 25.04 -28.50
N GLY A 62 1.81 25.19 -27.31
CA GLY A 62 1.15 25.10 -26.02
C GLY A 62 1.70 26.19 -25.07
N GLU A 63 1.45 26.05 -23.77
CA GLU A 63 1.96 27.01 -22.75
C GLU A 63 3.49 27.09 -22.69
N ASN A 64 4.19 26.08 -23.24
CA ASN A 64 5.64 26.02 -23.33
C ASN A 64 6.08 26.02 -24.80
N ILE A 65 7.01 26.91 -25.14
CA ILE A 65 7.30 27.34 -26.52
C ILE A 65 8.09 26.29 -27.32
N ASP A 66 8.74 25.34 -26.63
CA ASP A 66 9.67 24.37 -27.24
C ASP A 66 9.14 22.93 -27.34
N ASN A 67 7.85 22.68 -27.13
CA ASN A 67 7.29 21.33 -27.23
C ASN A 67 7.36 20.83 -28.68
N ARG A 68 7.95 19.64 -28.91
CA ARG A 68 8.02 19.04 -30.24
C ARG A 68 7.67 17.56 -30.22
N TYR A 69 6.85 17.15 -31.19
CA TYR A 69 6.32 15.79 -31.27
C TYR A 69 6.44 15.22 -32.68
N THR A 70 6.60 13.90 -32.81
CA THR A 70 6.46 13.22 -34.10
C THR A 70 4.99 13.11 -34.47
N LEU A 71 4.67 12.95 -35.76
CA LEU A 71 3.29 12.64 -36.18
C LEU A 71 2.78 11.36 -35.52
N LEU A 72 3.65 10.36 -35.35
CA LEU A 72 3.30 9.11 -34.70
C LEU A 72 2.82 9.35 -33.26
N TYR A 73 3.55 10.18 -32.51
CA TYR A 73 3.19 10.56 -31.16
C TYR A 73 1.81 11.25 -31.12
N ILE A 74 1.60 12.26 -31.97
CA ILE A 74 0.34 13.01 -31.98
C ILE A 74 -0.83 12.10 -32.35
N ALA A 75 -0.68 11.27 -33.39
CA ALA A 75 -1.72 10.32 -33.80
C ALA A 75 -2.03 9.29 -32.71
N ALA A 76 -0.99 8.83 -31.99
CA ALA A 76 -1.14 7.87 -30.90
C ALA A 76 -1.89 8.45 -29.68
N CYS A 77 -1.71 9.73 -29.37
CA CYS A 77 -2.46 10.39 -28.28
C CYS A 77 -3.98 10.27 -28.47
N TYR A 78 -4.47 10.36 -29.71
CA TYR A 78 -5.91 10.31 -29.98
C TYR A 78 -6.43 8.95 -30.42
N GLY A 79 -5.56 7.96 -30.61
CA GLY A 79 -6.00 6.62 -30.99
C GLY A 79 -6.32 6.47 -32.47
N PHE A 80 -5.73 7.29 -33.35
CA PHE A 80 -5.92 7.18 -34.80
C PHE A 80 -5.15 5.99 -35.38
N GLU A 81 -5.65 4.77 -35.16
CA GLU A 81 -4.96 3.52 -35.49
C GLU A 81 -4.50 3.45 -36.95
N ASN A 82 -5.38 3.74 -37.91
CA ASN A 82 -5.04 3.68 -39.34
C ASN A 82 -3.93 4.66 -39.72
N ILE A 83 -3.93 5.84 -39.10
CA ILE A 83 -2.87 6.83 -39.29
C ILE A 83 -1.57 6.34 -38.67
N VAL A 84 -1.61 5.76 -37.47
CA VAL A 84 -0.42 5.18 -36.82
C VAL A 84 0.17 4.04 -37.66
N ARG A 85 -0.66 3.13 -38.18
CA ARG A 85 -0.21 2.06 -39.11
C ARG A 85 0.48 2.65 -40.33
N ALA A 86 -0.14 3.66 -40.96
CA ALA A 86 0.43 4.32 -42.13
C ALA A 86 1.80 4.97 -41.84
N LEU A 87 1.92 5.64 -40.70
CA LEU A 87 3.16 6.28 -40.27
C LEU A 87 4.26 5.23 -40.01
N LEU A 88 3.94 4.13 -39.34
CA LEU A 88 4.89 3.04 -39.06
C LEU A 88 5.39 2.37 -40.35
N GLU A 89 4.50 2.08 -41.28
CA GLU A 89 4.88 1.55 -42.61
C GLU A 89 5.69 2.55 -43.43
N GLY A 90 5.42 3.85 -43.27
CA GLY A 90 6.22 4.95 -43.82
C GLY A 90 7.59 5.15 -43.15
N GLY A 91 7.98 4.29 -42.21
CA GLY A 91 9.28 4.34 -41.54
C GLY A 91 9.33 5.24 -40.29
N ALA A 92 8.18 5.54 -39.68
CA ALA A 92 8.16 6.18 -38.37
C ALA A 92 8.82 5.29 -37.31
N LYS A 93 9.72 5.88 -36.54
CA LYS A 93 10.42 5.23 -35.44
C LYS A 93 9.50 5.15 -34.25
N VAL A 94 9.10 3.94 -33.89
CA VAL A 94 8.12 3.66 -32.82
C VAL A 94 8.55 4.17 -31.43
N ASN A 95 9.85 4.22 -31.16
CA ASN A 95 10.42 4.52 -29.84
C ASN A 95 10.91 5.97 -29.68
N VAL A 96 10.49 6.88 -30.57
CA VAL A 96 10.85 8.30 -30.39
C VAL A 96 10.07 8.86 -29.21
N ALA A 97 10.82 9.31 -28.21
CA ALA A 97 10.32 10.04 -27.06
C ALA A 97 10.11 11.52 -27.40
N ASP A 98 9.12 12.16 -26.77
CA ASP A 98 8.99 13.60 -26.83
C ASP A 98 10.10 14.31 -26.05
N ASN A 99 10.36 15.57 -26.40
CA ASN A 99 11.48 16.33 -25.82
C ASN A 99 11.19 16.95 -24.45
N VAL A 100 9.96 16.86 -23.95
CA VAL A 100 9.52 17.49 -22.69
C VAL A 100 9.44 16.45 -21.59
N SER A 101 8.64 15.43 -21.80
CA SER A 101 8.35 14.38 -20.83
C SER A 101 9.13 13.10 -21.06
N GLY A 102 9.79 12.93 -22.21
CA GLY A 102 10.48 11.69 -22.55
C GLY A 102 9.54 10.52 -22.84
N ALA A 103 8.24 10.77 -22.95
CA ALA A 103 7.23 9.75 -23.16
C ALA A 103 7.16 9.38 -24.65
N THR A 104 6.99 8.08 -24.89
CA THR A 104 6.82 7.52 -26.24
C THR A 104 5.34 7.44 -26.62
N ALA A 105 5.06 7.15 -27.90
CA ALA A 105 3.70 6.87 -28.37
C ALA A 105 2.99 5.79 -27.53
N LEU A 106 3.74 4.79 -27.04
CA LEU A 106 3.20 3.72 -26.20
C LEU A 106 2.71 4.24 -24.84
N HIS A 107 3.37 5.22 -24.23
CA HIS A 107 2.94 5.80 -22.95
C HIS A 107 1.57 6.48 -23.08
N PHE A 108 1.34 7.24 -24.14
CA PHE A 108 0.07 7.95 -24.35
C PHE A 108 -1.05 7.04 -24.81
N ALA A 109 -0.76 6.08 -25.70
CA ALA A 109 -1.72 5.03 -26.06
C ALA A 109 -2.17 4.24 -24.81
N ALA A 110 -1.21 3.92 -23.94
CA ALA A 110 -1.45 3.29 -22.64
C ALA A 110 -2.31 4.16 -21.70
N ARG A 111 -1.93 5.44 -21.52
CA ARG A 111 -2.65 6.40 -20.67
C ARG A 111 -4.12 6.55 -21.08
N ASN A 112 -4.36 6.68 -22.38
CA ASN A 112 -5.67 7.01 -22.93
C ASN A 112 -6.55 5.78 -23.20
N GLY A 113 -6.04 4.56 -22.96
CA GLY A 113 -6.85 3.34 -23.06
C GLY A 113 -7.00 2.79 -24.48
N HIS A 114 -6.11 3.16 -25.42
CA HIS A 114 -6.22 2.77 -26.82
C HIS A 114 -5.70 1.34 -27.05
N VAL A 115 -6.52 0.34 -26.76
CA VAL A 115 -6.17 -1.10 -26.78
C VAL A 115 -5.52 -1.54 -28.09
N GLU A 116 -6.22 -1.36 -29.21
CA GLU A 116 -5.73 -1.82 -30.51
C GLU A 116 -4.46 -1.08 -30.94
N LEU A 117 -4.38 0.22 -30.66
CA LEU A 117 -3.16 0.99 -30.91
C LEU A 117 -1.97 0.48 -30.09
N VAL A 118 -2.16 0.12 -28.82
CA VAL A 118 -1.10 -0.50 -28.02
C VAL A 118 -0.62 -1.81 -28.66
N ARG A 119 -1.53 -2.65 -29.15
CA ARG A 119 -1.16 -3.89 -29.88
C ARG A 119 -0.34 -3.59 -31.13
N VAL A 120 -0.75 -2.58 -31.92
CA VAL A 120 -0.02 -2.14 -33.12
C VAL A 120 1.39 -1.67 -32.79
N LEU A 121 1.53 -0.84 -31.75
CA LEU A 121 2.84 -0.32 -31.34
C LEU A 121 3.76 -1.44 -30.86
N LEU A 122 3.26 -2.37 -30.03
CA LEU A 122 4.04 -3.53 -29.56
C LEU A 122 4.45 -4.46 -30.71
N ALA A 123 3.55 -4.76 -31.65
CA ALA A 123 3.85 -5.53 -32.85
C ALA A 123 4.96 -4.89 -33.71
N ASN A 124 5.08 -3.55 -33.66
CA ASN A 124 6.13 -2.79 -34.32
C ASN A 124 7.36 -2.53 -33.43
N LYS A 125 7.56 -3.34 -32.38
CA LYS A 125 8.74 -3.31 -31.49
C LYS A 125 8.83 -2.03 -30.64
N ALA A 126 7.69 -1.49 -30.21
CA ALA A 126 7.68 -0.50 -29.15
C ALA A 126 8.34 -1.06 -27.88
N CYS A 127 9.20 -0.28 -27.25
CA CYS A 127 9.85 -0.66 -26.01
C CYS A 127 8.82 -0.62 -24.87
N VAL A 128 8.37 -1.81 -24.46
CA VAL A 128 7.34 -1.99 -23.44
C VAL A 128 7.73 -1.39 -22.08
N ASN A 129 9.03 -1.36 -21.78
CA ASN A 129 9.63 -0.84 -20.56
C ASN A 129 10.34 0.51 -20.78
N ALA A 130 9.98 1.27 -21.81
CA ALA A 130 10.46 2.64 -21.96
C ALA A 130 10.09 3.45 -20.71
N ILE A 131 10.95 4.38 -20.30
CA ILE A 131 10.72 5.26 -19.15
C ILE A 131 10.55 6.70 -19.61
N ASP A 132 9.69 7.44 -18.93
CA ASP A 132 9.59 8.90 -19.08
C ASP A 132 10.74 9.63 -18.35
N TYR A 133 11.00 10.88 -18.69
CA TYR A 133 12.01 11.72 -18.03
C TYR A 133 11.49 12.41 -16.77
N ILE A 134 10.16 12.42 -16.56
CA ILE A 134 9.53 13.15 -15.45
C ILE A 134 9.66 12.37 -14.14
N ASN A 135 9.37 11.07 -14.17
CA ASN A 135 9.42 10.22 -12.98
C ASN A 135 10.21 8.92 -13.20
N GLY A 136 10.62 8.59 -14.43
CA GLY A 136 11.10 7.26 -14.77
C GLY A 136 9.94 6.25 -14.89
N ALA A 137 8.73 6.71 -15.18
CA ALA A 137 7.53 5.88 -15.22
C ALA A 137 7.42 5.15 -16.57
N THR A 138 7.07 3.85 -16.51
CA THR A 138 6.85 3.01 -17.69
C THR A 138 5.41 3.06 -18.19
N PRO A 139 5.08 2.60 -19.43
CA PRO A 139 3.70 2.46 -19.88
C PRO A 139 2.82 1.68 -18.92
N LEU A 140 3.38 0.69 -18.20
CA LEU A 140 2.66 -0.08 -17.19
C LEU A 140 2.21 0.78 -15.99
N HIS A 141 2.97 1.81 -15.61
CA HIS A 141 2.54 2.78 -14.60
C HIS A 141 1.35 3.61 -15.09
N PHE A 142 1.36 4.04 -16.36
CA PHE A 142 0.28 4.86 -16.94
C PHE A 142 -1.03 4.07 -17.05
N VAL A 143 -1.00 2.79 -17.48
CA VAL A 143 -2.22 1.96 -17.49
C VAL A 143 -2.74 1.70 -16.08
N ALA A 144 -1.83 1.51 -15.10
CA ALA A 144 -2.21 1.30 -13.71
C ALA A 144 -2.83 2.57 -13.09
N GLN A 145 -2.34 3.75 -13.46
CA GLN A 145 -2.86 5.04 -13.03
C GLN A 145 -4.27 5.33 -13.57
N ASN A 146 -4.63 4.79 -14.74
CA ASN A 146 -5.91 5.06 -15.39
C ASN A 146 -6.91 3.90 -15.31
N GLY A 147 -6.53 2.79 -14.65
CA GLY A 147 -7.45 1.67 -14.39
C GLY A 147 -7.68 0.73 -15.57
N HIS A 148 -6.82 0.75 -16.60
CA HIS A 148 -7.02 -0.01 -17.84
C HIS A 148 -6.61 -1.48 -17.70
N VAL A 149 -7.51 -2.31 -17.14
CA VAL A 149 -7.25 -3.74 -16.82
C VAL A 149 -6.79 -4.55 -18.03
N GLU A 150 -7.42 -4.36 -19.19
CA GLU A 150 -7.04 -5.10 -20.40
C GLU A 150 -5.62 -4.75 -20.86
N LEU A 151 -5.28 -3.46 -20.86
CA LEU A 151 -3.94 -3.01 -21.25
C LEU A 151 -2.85 -3.49 -20.29
N VAL A 152 -3.15 -3.61 -18.99
CA VAL A 152 -2.24 -4.24 -18.02
C VAL A 152 -1.88 -5.65 -18.46
N LYS A 153 -2.88 -6.46 -18.84
CA LYS A 153 -2.65 -7.84 -19.30
C LYS A 153 -1.83 -7.87 -20.58
N ILE A 154 -2.17 -7.04 -21.57
CA ILE A 154 -1.46 -6.95 -22.85
C ILE A 154 0.02 -6.58 -22.63
N LEU A 155 0.29 -5.56 -21.82
CA LEU A 155 1.67 -5.13 -21.56
C LEU A 155 2.47 -6.24 -20.84
N LEU A 156 1.88 -6.90 -19.84
CA LEU A 156 2.52 -7.99 -19.10
C LEU A 156 2.75 -9.24 -19.97
N GLU A 157 1.85 -9.53 -20.90
CA GLU A 157 2.04 -10.59 -21.92
C GLU A 157 3.17 -10.27 -22.90
N ASN A 158 3.48 -8.98 -23.08
CA ASN A 158 4.60 -8.50 -23.90
C ASN A 158 5.82 -8.13 -23.04
N GLU A 159 6.05 -8.85 -21.93
CA GLU A 159 7.25 -8.74 -21.10
C GLU A 159 7.45 -7.38 -20.40
N ALA A 160 6.35 -6.64 -20.13
CA ALA A 160 6.41 -5.51 -19.22
C ALA A 160 6.86 -5.95 -17.81
N ASP A 161 7.77 -5.21 -17.19
CA ASP A 161 8.20 -5.48 -15.82
C ASP A 161 7.12 -5.04 -14.82
N ALA A 162 6.41 -6.02 -14.25
CA ALA A 162 5.40 -5.82 -13.21
C ALA A 162 5.95 -5.14 -11.93
N ASN A 163 7.27 -5.20 -11.74
CA ASN A 163 8.00 -4.65 -10.60
C ASN A 163 8.83 -3.42 -10.94
N ALA A 164 8.65 -2.86 -12.15
CA ALA A 164 9.32 -1.63 -12.57
C ALA A 164 9.16 -0.58 -11.48
N ARG A 165 10.26 0.08 -11.13
CA ARG A 165 10.30 1.15 -10.14
C ARG A 165 10.54 2.45 -10.86
N ASP A 166 9.71 3.45 -10.62
CA ASP A 166 9.99 4.80 -11.08
C ASP A 166 11.29 5.34 -10.45
N ASP A 167 12.02 6.17 -11.18
CA ASP A 167 13.31 6.70 -10.75
C ASP A 167 13.15 7.69 -9.60
N LYS A 168 12.04 8.42 -9.58
CA LYS A 168 11.82 9.53 -8.64
C LYS A 168 11.54 9.07 -7.22
N TYR A 169 10.69 8.06 -7.07
CA TYR A 169 10.17 7.64 -5.78
C TYR A 169 10.20 6.13 -5.58
N GLY A 170 10.74 5.35 -6.49
CA GLY A 170 10.72 3.89 -6.41
C GLY A 170 9.30 3.31 -6.37
N VAL A 171 8.33 4.03 -6.91
CA VAL A 171 6.92 3.61 -6.96
C VAL A 171 6.78 2.54 -8.03
N THR A 172 5.97 1.51 -7.76
CA THR A 172 5.68 0.44 -8.75
C THR A 172 4.27 0.59 -9.31
N PRO A 173 3.92 -0.08 -10.44
CA PRO A 173 2.55 -0.07 -10.97
C PRO A 173 1.53 -0.54 -9.94
N LEU A 174 1.90 -1.48 -9.07
CA LEU A 174 1.03 -1.97 -7.98
C LEU A 174 0.76 -0.89 -6.92
N HIS A 175 1.73 -0.03 -6.59
CA HIS A 175 1.48 1.12 -5.70
C HIS A 175 0.48 2.07 -6.34
N VAL A 176 0.67 2.41 -7.61
CA VAL A 176 -0.21 3.32 -8.35
C VAL A 176 -1.65 2.76 -8.41
N ALA A 177 -1.80 1.48 -8.76
CA ALA A 177 -3.10 0.81 -8.81
C ALA A 177 -3.79 0.79 -7.43
N ALA A 178 -3.02 0.52 -6.37
CA ALA A 178 -3.53 0.48 -5.00
C ALA A 178 -3.91 1.86 -4.46
N GLU A 179 -3.15 2.91 -4.80
CA GLU A 179 -3.42 4.29 -4.41
C GLU A 179 -4.66 4.88 -5.14
N ASN A 180 -5.02 4.35 -6.31
CA ASN A 180 -6.21 4.79 -7.05
C ASN A 180 -7.42 3.85 -6.88
N GLY A 181 -7.26 2.72 -6.19
CA GLY A 181 -8.38 1.82 -5.87
C GLY A 181 -8.80 0.87 -6.99
N TYR A 182 -7.98 0.69 -8.03
CA TYR A 182 -8.32 -0.16 -9.18
C TYR A 182 -8.09 -1.65 -8.88
N SER A 183 -9.05 -2.30 -8.22
CA SER A 183 -8.99 -3.71 -7.82
C SER A 183 -8.73 -4.68 -8.98
N GLY A 184 -9.28 -4.42 -10.17
CA GLY A 184 -9.02 -5.23 -11.36
C GLY A 184 -7.56 -5.16 -11.84
N VAL A 185 -6.96 -3.97 -11.80
CA VAL A 185 -5.54 -3.76 -12.14
C VAL A 185 -4.64 -4.42 -11.09
N VAL A 186 -4.97 -4.24 -9.80
CA VAL A 186 -4.25 -4.89 -8.68
C VAL A 186 -4.25 -6.40 -8.86
N SER A 187 -5.41 -7.00 -9.17
CA SER A 187 -5.53 -8.45 -9.40
C SER A 187 -4.65 -8.91 -10.57
N ALA A 188 -4.75 -8.23 -11.71
CA ALA A 188 -3.97 -8.57 -12.91
C ALA A 188 -2.46 -8.47 -12.68
N LEU A 189 -1.98 -7.45 -11.97
CA LEU A 189 -0.57 -7.30 -11.61
C LEU A 189 -0.09 -8.44 -10.70
N LEU A 190 -0.87 -8.78 -9.67
CA LEU A 190 -0.52 -9.85 -8.71
C LEU A 190 -0.58 -11.25 -9.34
N GLU A 191 -1.44 -11.47 -10.32
CA GLU A 191 -1.48 -12.70 -11.13
C GLU A 191 -0.23 -12.88 -12.00
N LYS A 192 0.43 -11.77 -12.37
CA LYS A 192 1.66 -11.75 -13.16
C LYS A 192 2.90 -11.43 -12.30
N ASN A 193 2.91 -11.90 -11.06
CA ASN A 193 4.07 -11.87 -10.15
C ASN A 193 4.56 -10.46 -9.77
N ALA A 194 3.69 -9.44 -9.72
CA ALA A 194 4.01 -8.20 -9.02
C ALA A 194 4.27 -8.49 -7.53
N SER A 195 5.33 -7.89 -7.00
CA SER A 195 5.72 -8.01 -5.60
C SER A 195 4.74 -7.23 -4.73
N VAL A 196 3.92 -7.97 -3.99
CA VAL A 196 2.89 -7.45 -3.08
C VAL A 196 3.46 -6.57 -1.96
N ASN A 197 4.74 -6.76 -1.61
CA ASN A 197 5.41 -6.12 -0.47
C ASN A 197 6.48 -5.11 -0.88
N SER A 198 6.53 -4.70 -2.15
CA SER A 198 7.44 -3.64 -2.59
C SER A 198 7.23 -2.37 -1.77
N THR A 199 8.32 -1.68 -1.44
CA THR A 199 8.27 -0.40 -0.73
C THR A 199 8.69 0.74 -1.65
N ASP A 200 8.02 1.89 -1.58
CA ASP A 200 8.52 3.10 -2.24
C ASP A 200 9.78 3.66 -1.53
N ASN A 201 10.55 4.49 -2.24
CA ASN A 201 11.71 5.18 -1.72
C ASN A 201 11.35 6.44 -0.92
N LYS A 202 10.17 7.04 -1.14
CA LYS A 202 9.82 8.32 -0.53
C LYS A 202 9.43 8.15 0.94
N TYR A 203 8.46 7.29 1.20
CA TYR A 203 7.86 7.04 2.50
C TYR A 203 8.20 5.65 3.04
N GLY A 204 8.75 4.74 2.24
CA GLY A 204 8.82 3.32 2.62
C GLY A 204 7.45 2.66 2.62
N ALA A 205 6.44 3.27 1.96
CA ALA A 205 5.09 2.75 1.95
C ALA A 205 5.00 1.53 1.04
N THR A 206 4.12 0.59 1.39
CA THR A 206 3.76 -0.57 0.55
C THR A 206 2.41 -0.31 -0.13
N PRO A 207 2.01 -1.10 -1.15
CA PRO A 207 0.68 -0.98 -1.74
C PRO A 207 -0.46 -1.10 -0.72
N LEU A 208 -0.27 -1.91 0.33
CA LEU A 208 -1.23 -2.05 1.43
C LEU A 208 -1.39 -0.75 2.23
N HIS A 209 -0.30 -0.01 2.48
CA HIS A 209 -0.36 1.31 3.13
C HIS A 209 -1.17 2.30 2.29
N CYS A 210 -0.91 2.36 0.98
CA CYS A 210 -1.63 3.24 0.06
C CYS A 210 -3.13 2.96 0.06
N ALA A 211 -3.52 1.69 -0.15
CA ALA A 211 -4.92 1.29 -0.18
C ALA A 211 -5.62 1.50 1.18
N ALA A 212 -4.94 1.18 2.29
CA ALA A 212 -5.47 1.34 3.63
C ALA A 212 -5.69 2.81 4.00
N GLY A 213 -4.79 3.71 3.62
CA GLY A 213 -4.94 5.15 3.87
C GLY A 213 -6.06 5.79 3.04
N LYS A 214 -6.25 5.33 1.80
CA LYS A 214 -7.27 5.87 0.89
C LYS A 214 -8.67 5.26 1.06
N GLY A 215 -8.80 4.13 1.74
CA GLY A 215 -10.10 3.53 2.04
C GLY A 215 -10.57 2.49 1.03
N TYR A 216 -9.68 1.96 0.18
CA TYR A 216 -10.05 0.99 -0.86
C TYR A 216 -10.11 -0.44 -0.29
N THR A 217 -11.26 -0.75 0.32
CA THR A 217 -11.48 -2.02 1.02
C THR A 217 -11.26 -3.24 0.13
N GLU A 218 -11.71 -3.21 -1.13
CA GLU A 218 -11.54 -4.34 -2.05
C GLU A 218 -10.07 -4.59 -2.40
N VAL A 219 -9.31 -3.52 -2.67
CA VAL A 219 -7.87 -3.62 -2.91
C VAL A 219 -7.16 -4.18 -1.68
N VAL A 220 -7.51 -3.72 -0.48
CA VAL A 220 -6.94 -4.24 0.77
C VAL A 220 -7.18 -5.75 0.91
N LYS A 221 -8.41 -6.22 0.67
CA LYS A 221 -8.73 -7.66 0.72
C LYS A 221 -7.87 -8.46 -0.26
N ILE A 222 -7.79 -8.03 -1.51
CA ILE A 222 -6.97 -8.68 -2.54
C ILE A 222 -5.50 -8.75 -2.11
N LEU A 223 -4.93 -7.64 -1.62
CA LEU A 223 -3.54 -7.60 -1.16
C LEU A 223 -3.31 -8.55 0.02
N LEU A 224 -4.21 -8.58 1.01
CA LEU A 224 -4.12 -9.47 2.16
C LEU A 224 -4.23 -10.95 1.76
N ASP A 225 -5.11 -11.27 0.81
CA ASP A 225 -5.26 -12.64 0.29
C ASP A 225 -4.04 -13.07 -0.54
N LYS A 226 -3.36 -12.12 -1.18
CA LYS A 226 -2.04 -12.33 -1.82
C LYS A 226 -0.87 -12.19 -0.84
N LYS A 227 -1.12 -12.33 0.47
CA LYS A 227 -0.11 -12.37 1.54
C LYS A 227 0.72 -11.09 1.67
N ALA A 228 0.10 -9.94 1.47
CA ALA A 228 0.69 -8.66 1.89
C ALA A 228 1.06 -8.72 3.38
N ASN A 229 2.25 -8.21 3.72
CA ASN A 229 2.73 -8.17 5.10
C ASN A 229 1.95 -7.11 5.88
N VAL A 230 0.99 -7.57 6.69
CA VAL A 230 0.14 -6.72 7.54
C VAL A 230 0.94 -5.95 8.59
N ARG A 231 2.14 -6.43 8.95
CA ARG A 231 3.05 -5.83 9.95
C ARG A 231 4.12 -4.94 9.32
N ALA A 232 4.10 -4.75 8.00
CA ALA A 232 5.03 -3.85 7.34
C ALA A 232 4.87 -2.43 7.91
N THR A 233 5.99 -1.74 8.06
CA THR A 233 6.04 -0.36 8.54
C THR A 233 6.68 0.54 7.50
N ASP A 234 6.16 1.76 7.36
CA ASP A 234 6.81 2.80 6.57
C ASP A 234 8.02 3.41 7.32
N LYS A 235 8.64 4.46 6.77
CA LYS A 235 9.75 5.20 7.39
C LYS A 235 9.37 5.93 8.68
N ASN A 236 8.08 6.11 8.95
CA ASN A 236 7.57 6.63 10.21
C ASN A 236 7.17 5.51 11.18
N ILE A 237 7.56 4.26 10.92
CA ILE A 237 7.19 3.09 11.72
C ILE A 237 5.66 2.88 11.74
N ALA A 238 4.92 3.56 10.86
CA ALA A 238 3.48 3.46 10.79
C ALA A 238 3.09 2.24 9.96
N THR A 239 2.15 1.45 10.47
CA THR A 239 1.57 0.31 9.77
C THR A 239 0.33 0.71 8.98
N SER A 240 -0.15 -0.15 8.10
CA SER A 240 -1.43 0.06 7.38
C SER A 240 -2.62 0.27 8.33
N LEU A 241 -2.58 -0.31 9.53
CA LEU A 241 -3.59 -0.11 10.57
C LEU A 241 -3.59 1.33 11.10
N HIS A 242 -2.43 1.99 11.20
CA HIS A 242 -2.36 3.42 11.56
C HIS A 242 -3.08 4.28 10.53
N TYR A 243 -2.82 4.06 9.24
CA TYR A 243 -3.45 4.84 8.16
C TYR A 243 -4.95 4.60 8.08
N ALA A 244 -5.41 3.35 8.18
CA ALA A 244 -6.84 3.04 8.21
C ALA A 244 -7.53 3.67 9.42
N ALA A 245 -6.89 3.62 10.60
CA ALA A 245 -7.44 4.18 11.82
C ALA A 245 -7.47 5.71 11.82
N LYS A 246 -6.41 6.35 11.30
CA LYS A 246 -6.29 7.81 11.16
C LYS A 246 -7.38 8.40 10.26
N ASN A 247 -7.78 7.68 9.22
CA ASN A 247 -8.76 8.14 8.23
C ASN A 247 -10.18 7.55 8.43
N GLY A 248 -10.38 6.70 9.44
CA GLY A 248 -11.71 6.22 9.82
C GLY A 248 -12.24 5.04 9.01
N HIS A 249 -11.37 4.31 8.31
CA HIS A 249 -11.76 3.22 7.40
C HIS A 249 -12.04 1.92 8.16
N ILE A 250 -13.20 1.84 8.81
CA ILE A 250 -13.58 0.73 9.71
C ILE A 250 -13.49 -0.66 9.05
N ALA A 251 -13.96 -0.82 7.82
CA ALA A 251 -13.93 -2.11 7.14
C ALA A 251 -12.49 -2.62 6.91
N ILE A 252 -11.56 -1.68 6.66
CA ILE A 252 -10.14 -1.99 6.51
C ILE A 252 -9.51 -2.30 7.86
N VAL A 253 -9.87 -1.55 8.92
CA VAL A 253 -9.42 -1.85 10.28
C VAL A 253 -9.81 -3.27 10.67
N SER A 254 -11.07 -3.66 10.48
CA SER A 254 -11.55 -5.02 10.73
C SER A 254 -10.77 -6.06 9.91
N ALA A 255 -10.62 -5.85 8.60
CA ALA A 255 -9.90 -6.79 7.72
C ALA A 255 -8.41 -6.96 8.11
N LEU A 256 -7.75 -5.89 8.55
CA LEU A 256 -6.36 -5.95 9.03
C LEU A 256 -6.26 -6.73 10.35
N LEU A 257 -7.17 -6.49 11.29
CA LEU A 257 -7.20 -7.19 12.59
C LEU A 257 -7.55 -8.67 12.42
N GLU A 258 -8.44 -9.02 11.50
CA GLU A 258 -8.75 -10.40 11.12
C GLU A 258 -7.53 -11.15 10.56
N LYS A 259 -6.59 -10.43 9.94
CA LYS A 259 -5.29 -10.96 9.47
C LYS A 259 -4.17 -10.79 10.52
N GLU A 260 -4.53 -10.69 11.80
CA GLU A 260 -3.61 -10.63 12.93
C GLU A 260 -2.67 -9.40 12.92
N ALA A 261 -3.15 -8.25 12.42
CA ALA A 261 -2.47 -6.99 12.63
C ALA A 261 -2.31 -6.71 14.13
N GLU A 262 -1.11 -6.33 14.55
CA GLU A 262 -0.85 -5.95 15.93
C GLU A 262 -1.55 -4.61 16.25
N VAL A 263 -2.41 -4.63 17.26
CA VAL A 263 -3.34 -3.53 17.55
C VAL A 263 -2.65 -2.29 18.16
N ASP A 264 -1.58 -2.51 18.92
CA ASP A 264 -0.88 -1.49 19.73
C ASP A 264 0.53 -1.20 19.22
N VAL A 265 0.76 -1.32 17.90
CA VAL A 265 2.04 -0.90 17.30
C VAL A 265 2.25 0.60 17.53
N LEU A 266 3.48 0.98 17.85
CA LEU A 266 3.88 2.36 18.05
C LEU A 266 4.54 2.90 16.78
N ASP A 267 4.04 4.02 16.27
CA ASP A 267 4.72 4.77 15.22
C ASP A 267 5.93 5.57 15.77
N LYS A 268 6.56 6.36 14.90
CA LYS A 268 7.72 7.20 15.22
C LYS A 268 7.45 8.23 16.32
N ASP A 269 6.21 8.64 16.55
CA ASP A 269 5.82 9.56 17.63
C ASP A 269 5.40 8.81 18.91
N GLY A 270 5.47 7.48 18.89
CA GLY A 270 4.99 6.61 19.96
C GLY A 270 3.47 6.53 20.02
N ALA A 271 2.76 6.92 18.95
CA ALA A 271 1.31 6.84 18.89
C ALA A 271 0.87 5.47 18.35
N THR A 272 -0.19 4.92 18.93
CA THR A 272 -0.88 3.71 18.45
C THR A 272 -1.97 4.06 17.43
N PRO A 273 -2.51 3.10 16.66
CA PRO A 273 -3.69 3.33 15.83
C PRO A 273 -4.87 3.93 16.60
N LEU A 274 -5.05 3.55 17.88
CA LEU A 274 -6.09 4.10 18.74
C LEU A 274 -5.91 5.60 19.02
N HIS A 275 -4.68 6.10 19.15
CA HIS A 275 -4.41 7.53 19.27
C HIS A 275 -4.89 8.29 18.04
N TRP A 276 -4.59 7.79 16.85
CA TRP A 276 -4.98 8.42 15.59
C TRP A 276 -6.50 8.37 15.37
N ALA A 277 -7.16 7.26 15.68
CA ALA A 277 -8.62 7.16 15.60
C ALA A 277 -9.31 8.13 16.58
N ALA A 278 -8.80 8.23 17.81
CA ALA A 278 -9.33 9.14 18.83
C ALA A 278 -9.12 10.61 18.43
N LYS A 279 -7.91 10.96 17.96
CA LYS A 279 -7.54 12.31 17.52
C LYS A 279 -8.37 12.82 16.34
N ASN A 280 -8.73 11.94 15.40
CA ASN A 280 -9.50 12.30 14.22
C ASN A 280 -11.02 12.09 14.37
N GLY A 281 -11.49 11.66 15.55
CA GLY A 281 -12.92 11.61 15.84
C GLY A 281 -13.63 10.34 15.35
N HIS A 282 -12.91 9.28 14.99
CA HIS A 282 -13.48 8.06 14.40
C HIS A 282 -14.01 7.09 15.47
N ILE A 283 -15.20 7.39 16.00
CA ILE A 283 -15.85 6.63 17.09
C ILE A 283 -15.97 5.13 16.80
N ALA A 284 -16.37 4.78 15.57
CA ALA A 284 -16.59 3.39 15.19
C ALA A 284 -15.27 2.60 15.19
N VAL A 285 -14.20 3.20 14.63
CA VAL A 285 -12.85 2.63 14.67
C VAL A 285 -12.33 2.51 16.10
N VAL A 286 -12.51 3.54 16.94
CA VAL A 286 -12.14 3.47 18.36
C VAL A 286 -12.81 2.27 19.04
N SER A 287 -14.10 2.04 18.76
CA SER A 287 -14.85 0.92 19.35
C SER A 287 -14.27 -0.43 18.90
N VAL A 288 -14.05 -0.61 17.60
CA VAL A 288 -13.46 -1.84 17.04
C VAL A 288 -12.06 -2.11 17.59
N LEU A 289 -11.21 -1.09 17.69
CA LEU A 289 -9.86 -1.24 18.26
C LEU A 289 -9.91 -1.67 19.73
N LEU A 290 -10.77 -1.05 20.54
CA LEU A 290 -10.94 -1.42 21.95
C LEU A 290 -11.51 -2.84 22.12
N GLU A 291 -12.46 -3.23 21.27
CA GLU A 291 -13.02 -4.59 21.23
C GLU A 291 -11.95 -5.64 20.87
N ASN A 292 -10.95 -5.25 20.08
CA ASN A 292 -9.80 -6.08 19.73
C ASN A 292 -8.60 -5.89 20.67
N GLY A 293 -8.82 -5.33 21.88
CA GLY A 293 -7.83 -5.30 22.94
C GLY A 293 -6.82 -4.16 22.87
N ALA A 294 -7.08 -3.09 22.11
CA ALA A 294 -6.24 -1.90 22.12
C ALA A 294 -6.16 -1.27 23.52
N ASN A 295 -4.95 -1.01 23.99
CA ASN A 295 -4.74 -0.39 25.30
C ASN A 295 -5.01 1.12 25.26
N ALA A 296 -6.04 1.54 26.01
CA ALA A 296 -6.51 2.93 26.09
C ALA A 296 -5.58 3.88 26.87
N PHE A 297 -4.50 3.36 27.47
CA PHE A 297 -3.59 4.10 28.35
C PHE A 297 -2.16 4.22 27.81
N PHE A 298 -1.86 3.71 26.62
CA PHE A 298 -0.56 3.96 25.99
C PHE A 298 -0.29 5.45 25.92
N LYS A 299 0.97 5.83 26.13
CA LYS A 299 1.40 7.22 26.05
C LYS A 299 2.30 7.39 24.85
N THR A 300 2.04 8.45 24.08
CA THR A 300 2.98 8.92 23.07
C THR A 300 4.30 9.36 23.70
N LYS A 301 5.30 9.67 22.86
CA LYS A 301 6.57 10.28 23.33
C LYS A 301 6.37 11.61 24.06
N HIS A 302 5.23 12.27 23.85
CA HIS A 302 4.83 13.50 24.55
C HIS A 302 4.01 13.24 25.82
N GLY A 303 3.85 11.99 26.23
CA GLY A 303 3.11 11.61 27.44
C GLY A 303 1.58 11.65 27.29
N GLN A 304 1.06 11.82 26.07
CA GLN A 304 -0.37 11.94 25.80
C GLN A 304 -0.99 10.57 25.59
N THR A 305 -2.15 10.32 26.20
CA THR A 305 -2.96 9.12 25.96
C THR A 305 -3.93 9.32 24.78
N PRO A 306 -4.55 8.26 24.22
CA PRO A 306 -5.62 8.41 23.24
C PRO A 306 -6.76 9.31 23.73
N ARG A 307 -7.04 9.30 25.05
CA ARG A 307 -8.06 10.14 25.68
C ARG A 307 -7.69 11.62 25.67
N ASP A 308 -6.42 11.94 25.88
CA ASP A 308 -5.94 13.32 25.88
C ASP A 308 -6.06 13.94 24.47
N LEU A 309 -5.85 13.11 23.44
CA LEU A 309 -5.98 13.51 22.05
C LEU A 309 -7.43 13.45 21.52
N ALA A 310 -8.37 12.87 22.25
CA ALA A 310 -9.71 12.58 21.75
C ALA A 310 -10.46 13.83 21.27
N ALA A 311 -10.92 13.80 20.00
CA ALA A 311 -11.57 14.93 19.32
C ALA A 311 -12.90 15.37 19.95
N ASN A 312 -13.62 14.46 20.61
CA ASN A 312 -14.93 14.75 21.17
C ASN A 312 -15.22 13.99 22.48
N SER A 313 -16.24 14.45 23.20
CA SER A 313 -16.65 13.92 24.50
C SER A 313 -17.14 12.47 24.44
N LYS A 314 -17.71 12.03 23.30
CA LYS A 314 -18.18 10.66 23.12
C LYS A 314 -17.01 9.68 23.10
N ILE A 315 -15.91 10.01 22.42
CA ILE A 315 -14.67 9.20 22.44
C ILE A 315 -14.05 9.20 23.84
N LYS A 316 -13.98 10.35 24.52
CA LYS A 316 -13.48 10.42 25.90
C LYS A 316 -14.28 9.51 26.84
N ARG A 317 -15.61 9.42 26.67
CA ARG A 317 -16.48 8.51 27.42
C ARG A 317 -16.21 7.04 27.10
N LEU A 318 -16.00 6.68 25.83
CA LEU A 318 -15.65 5.30 25.44
C LEU A 318 -14.33 4.86 26.08
N LEU A 319 -13.31 5.70 26.01
CA LEU A 319 -11.99 5.42 26.58
C LEU A 319 -11.99 5.37 28.13
N ASN A 320 -12.94 6.04 28.78
CA ASN A 320 -13.13 5.90 30.24
C ASN A 320 -13.72 4.54 30.61
N LYS A 321 -14.73 4.09 29.87
CA LYS A 321 -15.38 2.81 30.15
C LYS A 321 -14.44 1.63 29.99
N SER A 322 -13.52 1.68 29.03
CA SER A 322 -12.46 0.66 28.92
C SER A 322 -11.52 0.70 30.12
N GLY A 323 -11.16 1.90 30.59
CA GLY A 323 -10.31 2.07 31.76
C GLY A 323 -10.90 1.55 33.08
N GLU A 324 -12.21 1.73 33.29
CA GLU A 324 -12.90 1.18 34.46
C GLU A 324 -12.91 -0.35 34.47
N LYS A 325 -13.00 -0.99 33.29
CA LYS A 325 -12.94 -2.45 33.15
C LYS A 325 -11.55 -2.99 33.46
N GLU A 326 -10.49 -2.34 32.97
CA GLU A 326 -9.12 -2.73 33.30
C GLU A 326 -8.82 -2.50 34.79
N GLY A 327 -9.23 -1.35 35.35
CA GLY A 327 -9.11 -1.06 36.77
C GLY A 327 -9.82 -2.09 37.65
N HIS A 328 -11.07 -2.47 37.32
CA HIS A 328 -11.78 -3.55 38.01
C HIS A 328 -11.06 -4.89 37.88
N THR A 329 -10.51 -5.20 36.70
CA THR A 329 -9.76 -6.44 36.49
C THR A 329 -8.51 -6.48 37.36
N ILE A 330 -7.76 -5.37 37.45
CA ILE A 330 -6.59 -5.24 38.33
C ILE A 330 -6.99 -5.35 39.80
N LEU A 331 -8.05 -4.65 40.23
CA LEU A 331 -8.57 -4.73 41.60
C LEU A 331 -9.02 -6.15 41.98
N VAL A 332 -9.65 -6.89 41.07
CA VAL A 332 -10.02 -8.29 41.27
C VAL A 332 -8.77 -9.16 41.39
N ILE A 333 -7.76 -8.97 40.53
CA ILE A 333 -6.50 -9.72 40.60
C ILE A 333 -5.76 -9.43 41.92
N MET A 334 -5.68 -8.16 42.32
CA MET A 334 -5.09 -7.74 43.59
C MET A 334 -5.88 -8.29 44.78
N GLY A 335 -7.21 -8.27 44.73
CA GLY A 335 -8.09 -8.85 45.74
C GLY A 335 -7.93 -10.37 45.87
N CYS A 336 -7.79 -11.08 44.75
CA CYS A 336 -7.47 -12.50 44.75
C CYS A 336 -6.09 -12.76 45.36
N ALA A 337 -5.07 -11.96 45.01
CA ALA A 337 -3.72 -12.10 45.55
C ALA A 337 -3.65 -11.82 47.07
N THR A 338 -4.35 -10.78 47.55
CA THR A 338 -4.42 -10.46 48.99
C THR A 338 -5.20 -11.52 49.77
N PHE A 339 -6.32 -12.00 49.24
CA PHE A 339 -7.06 -13.13 49.83
C PHE A 339 -6.16 -14.37 49.94
N PHE A 340 -5.34 -14.64 48.93
CA PHE A 340 -4.39 -15.75 48.93
C PHE A 340 -3.31 -15.62 50.02
N LEU A 341 -2.75 -14.42 50.19
CA LEU A 341 -1.78 -14.14 51.26
C LEU A 341 -2.40 -14.36 52.65
N VAL A 342 -3.65 -13.96 52.84
CA VAL A 342 -4.37 -14.17 54.11
C VAL A 342 -4.61 -15.66 54.36
N VAL A 343 -5.03 -16.43 53.36
CA VAL A 343 -5.26 -17.88 53.49
C VAL A 343 -3.96 -18.62 53.79
N THR A 344 -2.86 -18.30 53.09
CA THR A 344 -1.55 -18.91 53.34
C THR A 344 -1.00 -18.57 54.73
N PHE A 345 -1.20 -17.35 55.22
CA PHE A 345 -0.83 -16.96 56.58
C PHE A 345 -1.67 -17.70 57.64
N ALA A 346 -2.98 -17.80 57.44
CA ALA A 346 -3.88 -18.55 58.33
C ALA A 346 -3.53 -20.04 58.38
N LEU A 347 -3.25 -20.66 57.23
CA LEU A 347 -2.76 -22.04 57.15
C LEU A 347 -1.41 -22.22 57.85
N THR A 348 -0.53 -21.22 57.79
CA THR A 348 0.77 -21.24 58.49
C THR A 348 0.60 -21.16 60.01
N ILE A 349 -0.34 -20.35 60.50
CA ILE A 349 -0.70 -20.30 61.93
C ILE A 349 -1.32 -21.63 62.38
N TRP A 350 -2.20 -22.22 61.58
CA TRP A 350 -2.79 -23.53 61.84
C TRP A 350 -1.72 -24.63 61.88
N ARG A 351 -0.75 -24.60 60.95
CA ARG A 351 0.43 -25.49 60.92
C ARG A 351 1.24 -25.47 62.21
N ASN A 352 1.37 -24.32 62.86
CA ASN A 352 2.10 -24.20 64.12
C ASN A 352 1.38 -24.87 65.31
N LYS A 353 0.09 -25.22 65.16
CA LYS A 353 -0.69 -25.96 66.17
C LYS A 353 -0.82 -27.47 65.92
N LEU A 354 -0.34 -27.98 64.78
CA LEU A 354 -0.45 -29.40 64.40
C LEU A 354 0.79 -30.24 64.79
N THR A 355 0.58 -31.54 64.97
CA THR A 355 1.63 -32.52 65.30
C THR A 355 2.51 -32.84 64.07
N PHE A 356 3.70 -33.42 64.30
CA PHE A 356 4.78 -33.54 63.30
C PHE A 356 4.37 -34.22 61.97
N ILE A 357 3.49 -35.22 62.01
CA ILE A 357 3.08 -36.00 60.83
C ILE A 357 2.11 -35.20 59.93
N GLU A 358 1.25 -34.35 60.49
CA GLU A 358 0.27 -33.56 59.75
C GLU A 358 0.89 -32.32 59.07
N ARG A 359 2.09 -31.91 59.50
CA ARG A 359 2.84 -30.81 58.88
C ARG A 359 3.37 -31.16 57.48
N PHE A 360 3.64 -32.43 57.20
CA PHE A 360 4.29 -32.84 55.94
C PHE A 360 3.32 -32.82 54.76
N THR A 361 2.10 -33.32 54.94
CA THR A 361 1.05 -33.35 53.89
C THR A 361 0.51 -31.96 53.57
N GLY A 362 0.33 -31.11 54.59
CA GLY A 362 -0.07 -29.71 54.39
C GLY A 362 0.96 -28.87 53.62
N SER A 363 2.25 -29.15 53.81
CA SER A 363 3.32 -28.39 53.14
C SER A 363 3.37 -28.65 51.63
N ALA A 364 3.12 -29.89 51.19
CA ALA A 364 3.11 -30.23 49.76
C ALA A 364 1.95 -29.55 49.01
N ILE A 365 0.78 -29.45 49.64
CA ILE A 365 -0.42 -28.81 49.05
C ILE A 365 -0.21 -27.31 48.89
N VAL A 366 0.34 -26.63 49.90
CA VAL A 366 0.60 -25.18 49.85
C VAL A 366 1.61 -24.85 48.73
N VAL A 367 2.66 -25.64 48.57
CA VAL A 367 3.68 -25.44 47.52
C VAL A 367 3.11 -25.69 46.11
N ALA A 368 2.31 -26.74 45.93
CA ALA A 368 1.68 -27.02 44.64
C ALA A 368 0.70 -25.91 44.22
N VAL A 369 -0.11 -25.43 45.16
CA VAL A 369 -1.12 -24.39 44.91
C VAL A 369 -0.47 -23.02 44.63
N THR A 370 0.64 -22.69 45.29
CA THR A 370 1.43 -21.48 45.02
C THR A 370 2.19 -21.54 43.69
N ALA A 371 2.71 -22.71 43.30
CA ALA A 371 3.38 -22.88 42.01
C ALA A 371 2.43 -22.73 40.81
N VAL A 372 1.24 -23.34 40.86
CA VAL A 372 0.25 -23.25 39.77
C VAL A 372 -0.26 -21.82 39.60
N THR A 373 -0.48 -21.11 40.70
CA THR A 373 -0.95 -19.72 40.66
C THR A 373 0.11 -18.76 40.17
N ALA A 374 1.37 -18.90 40.60
CA ALA A 374 2.49 -18.13 40.04
C ALA A 374 2.65 -18.35 38.53
N LEU A 375 2.42 -19.57 38.05
CA LEU A 375 2.46 -19.89 36.63
C LEU A 375 1.33 -19.21 35.85
N VAL A 376 0.10 -19.23 36.39
CA VAL A 376 -1.07 -18.57 35.78
C VAL A 376 -0.93 -17.05 35.76
N VAL A 377 -0.42 -16.45 36.85
CA VAL A 377 -0.14 -15.02 36.92
C VAL A 377 0.99 -14.65 35.97
N GLY A 378 2.09 -15.42 35.96
CA GLY A 378 3.23 -15.20 35.06
C GLY A 378 2.86 -15.29 33.58
N LEU A 379 2.05 -16.27 33.17
CA LEU A 379 1.57 -16.42 31.79
C LEU A 379 0.67 -15.25 31.34
N LYS A 380 -0.07 -14.62 32.26
CA LYS A 380 -0.90 -13.45 31.97
C LYS A 380 -0.09 -12.15 31.96
N TYR A 381 0.85 -12.00 32.89
CA TYR A 381 1.70 -10.82 33.01
C TYR A 381 2.71 -10.72 31.84
N ASN A 382 3.18 -11.85 31.32
CA ASN A 382 4.09 -11.91 30.18
C ASN A 382 3.41 -11.57 28.85
N LYS A 383 2.07 -11.63 28.76
CA LYS A 383 1.30 -11.11 27.62
C LYS A 383 1.12 -9.59 27.64
N SER A 384 1.40 -8.94 28.77
CA SER A 384 1.16 -7.51 29.00
C SER A 384 2.44 -6.64 29.04
N GLN A 385 3.61 -7.21 28.76
CA GLN A 385 4.82 -6.42 28.50
C GLN A 385 5.26 -6.56 27.04
N PRO A 386 5.70 -5.47 26.38
CA PRO A 386 6.47 -5.59 25.16
C PRO A 386 7.81 -6.25 25.51
N SER A 387 8.28 -7.12 24.62
CA SER A 387 9.60 -7.75 24.69
C SER A 387 10.70 -6.68 24.73
N THR A 388 11.08 -6.24 25.92
CA THR A 388 12.39 -5.66 26.16
C THR A 388 13.39 -6.80 26.23
N GLN A 389 14.41 -6.77 25.37
CA GLN A 389 15.59 -7.60 25.52
C GLN A 389 16.17 -7.37 26.93
N VAL A 390 15.97 -8.33 27.83
CA VAL A 390 16.72 -8.43 29.07
C VAL A 390 17.87 -9.40 28.79
N ASN A 391 18.95 -8.89 28.20
CA ASN A 391 20.23 -9.59 28.25
C ASN A 391 20.68 -9.63 29.73
N GLY A 392 20.75 -10.84 30.30
CA GLY A 392 21.46 -11.06 31.57
C GLY A 392 20.70 -11.74 32.71
N MET A 393 19.60 -12.46 32.48
CA MET A 393 19.06 -13.39 33.49
C MET A 393 19.44 -14.83 33.16
N HIS A 394 20.43 -15.36 33.88
CA HIS A 394 20.64 -16.80 33.98
C HIS A 394 19.38 -17.43 34.58
N VAL A 395 18.70 -18.29 33.81
CA VAL A 395 17.62 -19.13 34.33
C VAL A 395 18.26 -20.13 35.28
N VAL A 396 18.16 -19.86 36.58
CA VAL A 396 18.53 -20.83 37.61
C VAL A 396 17.37 -21.83 37.72
N GLY A 397 17.59 -23.03 37.21
CA GLY A 397 16.66 -24.15 37.31
C GLY A 397 16.81 -24.82 38.67
N VAL A 398 15.74 -24.88 39.44
CA VAL A 398 15.74 -25.59 40.72
C VAL A 398 15.36 -27.05 40.48
N ARG A 399 16.28 -27.97 40.78
CA ARG A 399 16.00 -29.42 40.77
C ARG A 399 15.72 -29.91 42.18
N TYR A 400 14.55 -30.51 42.36
CA TYR A 400 14.13 -31.16 43.60
C TYR A 400 14.33 -32.67 43.49
N ASN A 401 15.07 -33.26 44.44
CA ASN A 401 15.23 -34.70 44.56
C ASN A 401 14.27 -35.25 45.63
N PRO A 402 13.21 -35.97 45.26
CA PRO A 402 12.17 -36.40 46.20
C PRO A 402 12.61 -37.51 47.16
N ARG A 403 13.79 -38.12 46.98
CA ARG A 403 14.30 -39.16 47.91
C ARG A 403 15.19 -38.61 49.02
N SER A 404 15.95 -37.55 48.77
CA SER A 404 16.82 -36.91 49.77
C SER A 404 16.24 -35.62 50.35
N SER A 405 15.16 -35.09 49.77
CA SER A 405 14.55 -33.80 50.13
C SER A 405 15.48 -32.59 49.99
N GLU A 406 16.57 -32.72 49.23
CA GLU A 406 17.46 -31.60 48.92
C GLU A 406 17.01 -30.84 47.66
N VAL A 407 17.23 -29.53 47.71
CA VAL A 407 16.96 -28.59 46.64
C VAL A 407 18.29 -28.02 46.17
N SER A 408 18.62 -28.22 44.89
CA SER A 408 19.86 -27.68 44.30
C SER A 408 19.53 -26.70 43.17
N MET A 409 20.32 -25.63 43.09
CA MET A 409 20.27 -24.63 42.03
C MET A 409 21.18 -25.07 40.88
N VAL A 410 20.68 -25.06 39.65
CA VAL A 410 21.45 -25.32 38.42
C VAL A 410 21.36 -24.13 37.47
#